data_AF-A0A920I845-F1
#
_entry.id   AF-A0A920I845-F1
#
_cell.length_a   1.000
_cell.length_b   1.000
_cell.length_c   1.000
_cell.angle_alpha   90.00
_cell.angle_beta   90.00
_cell.angle_gamma   90.00
#
_symmetry.space_group_name_H-M   'P 1'
#
loop_
_entity.id
_entity.type
_entity.pdbx_description
1 polymer ?
#
loop_
_entity_poly.entity_id
_entity_poly.type
_entity_poly.pdbx_seq_one_letter_code
_entity_poly.pdbx_strand_id
1 'polypeptide(L)'
;MLHFLLMTKFFLLTMIFFFPVIKYLEAETKTAEIWNGVWFTCEFSQRTRAPDDKCKMFDNEGFRVNNGIFTYLEMINSAEENCRGNKKGHCFDRNMNSIFVKESPIGKIDIGPDHLFVKYLGCKQRFSFKKAENYYAVIPDKKNCFWASKRHFYVARYLGELSVKD
;
A
#
# COMPACT_ATOMS: atom_id res chain seq x y z
N MET A 1 -52.49 8.42 -13.38
CA MET A 1 -51.33 9.18 -13.90
C MET A 1 -50.48 9.82 -12.81
N LEU A 2 -51.06 10.56 -11.84
CA LEU A 2 -50.29 11.27 -10.80
C LEU A 2 -49.41 10.34 -9.93
N HIS A 3 -49.93 9.15 -9.55
CA HIS A 3 -49.16 8.13 -8.82
C HIS A 3 -47.97 7.57 -9.62
N PHE A 4 -48.09 7.45 -10.95
CA PHE A 4 -47.03 6.91 -11.81
C PHE A 4 -45.85 7.89 -11.95
N LEU A 5 -46.16 9.20 -12.03
CA LEU A 5 -45.20 10.31 -12.01
C LEU A 5 -44.50 10.49 -10.65
N LEU A 6 -45.20 10.22 -9.54
CA LEU A 6 -44.62 10.27 -8.19
C LEU A 6 -43.64 9.10 -7.96
N MET A 7 -44.01 7.90 -8.42
CA MET A 7 -43.18 6.69 -8.33
C MET A 7 -41.89 6.81 -9.16
N THR A 8 -41.96 7.36 -10.38
CA THR A 8 -40.76 7.58 -11.23
C THR A 8 -39.80 8.61 -10.64
N LYS A 9 -40.29 9.70 -10.04
CA LYS A 9 -39.44 10.67 -9.33
C LYS A 9 -38.76 10.06 -8.09
N PHE A 10 -39.45 9.22 -7.33
CA PHE A 10 -38.86 8.54 -6.17
C PHE A 10 -37.78 7.53 -6.60
N PHE A 11 -38.00 6.81 -7.70
CA PHE A 11 -37.05 5.85 -8.28
C PHE A 11 -35.79 6.53 -8.86
N LEU A 12 -35.96 7.70 -9.48
CA LEU A 12 -34.83 8.53 -9.95
C LEU A 12 -34.03 9.10 -8.78
N LEU A 13 -34.69 9.52 -7.70
CA LEU A 13 -34.02 10.06 -6.51
C LEU A 13 -33.23 8.98 -5.77
N THR A 14 -33.76 7.77 -5.63
CA THR A 14 -33.04 6.64 -5.01
C THR A 14 -31.84 6.22 -5.86
N MET A 15 -31.95 6.15 -7.18
CA MET A 15 -30.81 5.89 -8.06
C MET A 15 -29.67 6.91 -7.85
N ILE A 16 -29.97 8.21 -7.74
CA ILE A 16 -28.95 9.25 -7.55
C ILE A 16 -28.18 9.08 -6.23
N PHE A 17 -28.82 8.59 -5.16
CA PHE A 17 -28.16 8.35 -3.87
C PHE A 17 -27.43 6.99 -3.80
N PHE A 18 -27.90 5.95 -4.51
CA PHE A 18 -27.29 4.61 -4.46
C PHE A 18 -26.14 4.40 -5.45
N PHE A 19 -26.18 5.03 -6.64
CA PHE A 19 -25.12 4.93 -7.63
C PHE A 19 -23.70 5.30 -7.13
N PRO A 20 -23.49 6.38 -6.34
CA PRO A 20 -22.15 6.72 -5.86
C PRO A 20 -21.61 5.70 -4.86
N VAL A 21 -22.48 5.04 -4.08
CA VAL A 21 -22.08 4.02 -3.09
C VAL A 21 -21.56 2.76 -3.79
N ILE A 22 -22.25 2.30 -4.84
CA ILE A 22 -21.84 1.11 -5.61
C ILE A 22 -20.46 1.34 -6.26
N LYS A 23 -20.25 2.52 -6.87
CA LYS A 23 -18.96 2.88 -7.48
C LYS A 23 -17.83 2.94 -6.45
N TYR A 24 -18.12 3.39 -5.23
CA TYR A 24 -17.13 3.45 -4.15
C TYR A 24 -16.71 2.03 -3.71
N LEU A 25 -17.67 1.13 -3.49
CA LEU A 25 -17.39 -0.25 -3.07
C LEU A 25 -16.61 -1.05 -4.13
N GLU A 26 -16.93 -0.84 -5.41
CA GLU A 26 -16.18 -1.45 -6.51
C GLU A 26 -14.73 -0.95 -6.55
N ALA A 27 -14.52 0.35 -6.35
CA ALA A 27 -13.19 0.96 -6.32
C ALA A 27 -12.36 0.49 -5.11
N GLU A 28 -12.98 0.37 -3.94
CA GLU A 28 -12.35 -0.20 -2.73
C GLU A 28 -11.94 -1.65 -2.95
N THR A 29 -12.85 -2.48 -3.50
CA THR A 29 -12.59 -3.91 -3.78
C THR A 29 -11.44 -4.09 -4.77
N LYS A 30 -11.47 -3.36 -5.89
CA LYS A 30 -10.41 -3.38 -6.90
C LYS A 30 -9.07 -2.94 -6.35
N THR A 31 -9.06 -2.12 -5.31
CA THR A 31 -7.81 -1.58 -4.76
C THR A 31 -7.25 -2.44 -3.67
N ALA A 32 -8.10 -3.04 -2.85
CA ALA A 32 -7.73 -4.18 -2.04
C ALA A 32 -7.13 -5.28 -2.93
N GLU A 33 -7.70 -5.55 -4.10
CA GLU A 33 -7.13 -6.49 -5.08
C GLU A 33 -5.75 -6.04 -5.61
N ILE A 34 -5.59 -4.77 -5.99
CA ILE A 34 -4.29 -4.23 -6.43
C ILE A 34 -3.22 -4.38 -5.36
N TRP A 35 -3.55 -4.15 -4.09
CA TRP A 35 -2.60 -4.22 -2.99
C TRP A 35 -2.47 -5.61 -2.37
N ASN A 36 -3.40 -6.53 -2.59
CA ASN A 36 -3.36 -7.90 -2.09
C ASN A 36 -2.10 -8.63 -2.58
N GLY A 37 -1.17 -8.93 -1.69
CA GLY A 37 0.12 -9.52 -2.02
C GLY A 37 1.22 -9.08 -1.05
N VAL A 38 2.46 -9.37 -1.42
CA VAL A 38 3.66 -9.06 -0.64
C VAL A 38 4.38 -7.88 -1.27
N TRP A 39 4.77 -6.89 -0.46
CA TRP A 39 5.40 -5.66 -0.89
C TRP A 39 6.60 -5.35 -0.01
N PHE A 40 7.67 -4.86 -0.61
CA PHE A 40 8.84 -4.37 0.12
C PHE A 40 9.16 -2.95 -0.28
N THR A 41 9.78 -2.21 0.64
CA THR A 41 10.27 -0.86 0.34
C THR A 41 11.52 -0.93 -0.55
N CYS A 42 11.72 0.08 -1.38
CA CYS A 42 12.86 0.14 -2.30
C CYS A 42 14.11 0.66 -1.57
N GLU A 43 15.19 -0.13 -1.54
CA GLU A 43 16.37 0.11 -0.71
C GLU A 43 17.04 1.46 -1.01
N PHE A 44 17.27 1.75 -2.28
CA PHE A 44 17.97 2.96 -2.71
C PHE A 44 17.05 4.18 -2.87
N SER A 45 15.86 4.14 -2.28
CA SER A 45 15.01 5.33 -2.19
C SER A 45 15.50 6.29 -1.11
N GLN A 46 15.30 7.59 -1.32
CA GLN A 46 15.52 8.59 -0.26
C GLN A 46 14.20 9.15 0.22
N ARG A 47 14.26 9.97 1.27
CA ARG A 47 13.09 10.52 1.95
C ARG A 47 12.03 11.09 0.99
N THR A 48 12.42 11.76 -0.08
CA THR A 48 11.48 12.34 -1.08
C THR A 48 11.86 12.05 -2.52
N ARG A 49 12.87 11.20 -2.74
CA ARG A 49 13.46 10.93 -4.05
C ARG A 49 13.28 9.45 -4.37
N ALA A 50 12.83 9.18 -5.60
CA ALA A 50 12.66 7.84 -6.12
C ALA A 50 13.96 7.02 -6.04
N PRO A 51 13.87 5.69 -5.98
CA PRO A 51 15.05 4.82 -5.94
C PRO A 51 15.85 4.91 -7.25
N ASP A 52 17.18 5.07 -7.12
CA ASP A 52 18.10 5.24 -8.25
C ASP A 52 18.16 4.02 -9.17
N ASP A 53 17.99 2.84 -8.61
CA ASP A 53 18.05 1.56 -9.29
C ASP A 53 16.70 1.12 -9.89
N LYS A 54 15.69 2.00 -9.88
CA LYS A 54 14.29 1.68 -10.23
C LYS A 54 13.71 0.54 -9.37
N CYS A 55 14.13 0.44 -8.10
CA CYS A 55 13.65 -0.54 -7.13
C CYS A 55 14.01 -2.00 -7.47
N LYS A 56 15.20 -2.23 -8.03
CA LYS A 56 15.74 -3.58 -8.27
C LYS A 56 16.12 -4.27 -6.96
N MET A 57 16.56 -3.48 -5.98
CA MET A 57 16.84 -3.93 -4.61
C MET A 57 15.72 -3.52 -3.66
N PHE A 58 15.25 -4.48 -2.90
CA PHE A 58 14.35 -4.28 -1.78
C PHE A 58 15.13 -4.05 -0.50
N ASP A 59 14.63 -3.14 0.35
CA ASP A 59 14.97 -3.07 1.76
C ASP A 59 14.40 -4.31 2.46
N ASN A 60 14.87 -4.64 3.66
CA ASN A 60 14.38 -5.80 4.39
C ASN A 60 12.99 -5.56 5.02
N GLU A 61 12.50 -4.32 5.03
CA GLU A 61 11.18 -3.97 5.54
C GLU A 61 10.10 -3.96 4.44
N GLY A 62 8.97 -4.60 4.75
CA GLY A 62 7.83 -4.73 3.85
C GLY A 62 6.50 -4.91 4.55
N PHE A 63 5.48 -5.25 3.78
CA PHE A 63 4.16 -5.62 4.27
C PHE A 63 3.48 -6.62 3.34
N ARG A 64 2.64 -7.46 3.94
CA ARG A 64 1.66 -8.28 3.24
C ARG A 64 0.29 -7.63 3.39
N VAL A 65 -0.47 -7.59 2.30
CA VAL A 65 -1.91 -7.29 2.34
C VAL A 65 -2.67 -8.54 1.94
N ASN A 66 -3.62 -8.94 2.78
CA ASN A 66 -4.57 -10.00 2.45
C ASN A 66 -5.97 -9.54 2.88
N ASN A 67 -6.86 -9.37 1.90
CA ASN A 67 -8.24 -8.90 2.12
C ASN A 67 -8.30 -7.60 2.95
N GLY A 68 -7.42 -6.65 2.63
CA GLY A 68 -7.33 -5.35 3.32
C GLY A 68 -6.69 -5.39 4.72
N ILE A 69 -6.21 -6.55 5.16
CA ILE A 69 -5.46 -6.71 6.42
C ILE A 69 -3.97 -6.58 6.12
N PHE A 70 -3.31 -5.66 6.82
CA PHE A 70 -1.87 -5.45 6.74
C PHE A 70 -1.13 -6.24 7.82
N THR A 71 -0.07 -6.88 7.40
CA THR A 71 0.93 -7.52 8.25
C THR A 71 2.29 -6.95 7.88
N TYR A 72 3.01 -6.42 8.85
CA TYR A 72 4.41 -6.01 8.67
C TYR A 72 5.28 -7.23 8.40
N LEU A 73 6.23 -7.08 7.49
CA LEU A 73 7.22 -8.11 7.16
C LEU A 73 8.62 -7.56 7.39
N GLU A 74 9.46 -8.38 7.99
CA GLU A 74 10.91 -8.17 8.03
C GLU A 74 11.61 -9.38 7.41
N MET A 75 12.35 -9.19 6.32
CA MET A 75 13.17 -10.22 5.69
C MET A 75 14.44 -10.44 6.51
N ILE A 76 14.76 -11.71 6.82
CA ILE A 76 15.79 -12.07 7.81
C ILE A 76 16.91 -12.97 7.29
N ASN A 77 16.87 -13.41 6.03
CA ASN A 77 17.86 -14.36 5.48
C ASN A 77 18.71 -13.78 4.34
N SER A 78 18.78 -12.46 4.20
CA SER A 78 19.66 -11.85 3.20
C SER A 78 21.11 -11.89 3.66
N ALA A 79 22.01 -12.21 2.74
CA ALA A 79 23.45 -12.08 2.89
C ALA A 79 24.03 -10.96 2.01
N GLU A 80 23.18 -10.10 1.45
CA GLU A 80 23.62 -9.01 0.57
C GLU A 80 24.54 -8.03 1.31
N GLU A 81 25.66 -7.68 0.69
CA GLU A 81 26.64 -6.79 1.29
C GLU A 81 26.49 -5.34 0.79
N ASN A 82 25.95 -5.16 -0.41
CA ASN A 82 25.86 -3.86 -1.09
C ASN A 82 24.60 -3.08 -0.73
N CYS A 83 24.20 -3.13 0.54
CA CYS A 83 23.08 -2.34 1.04
C CYS A 83 23.54 -0.91 1.38
N ARG A 84 22.61 0.03 1.28
CA ARG A 84 22.80 1.44 1.60
C ARG A 84 23.32 1.59 3.03
N GLY A 85 24.40 2.35 3.16
CA GLY A 85 25.04 2.58 4.46
C GLY A 85 25.77 1.35 5.00
N ASN A 86 26.17 0.41 4.14
CA ASN A 86 26.93 -0.80 4.47
C ASN A 86 26.22 -1.72 5.48
N LYS A 87 24.87 -1.69 5.47
CA LYS A 87 24.02 -2.50 6.34
C LYS A 87 23.86 -3.91 5.77
N LYS A 88 24.87 -4.76 5.96
CA LYS A 88 24.85 -6.14 5.45
C LYS A 88 23.57 -6.88 5.86
N GLY A 89 22.92 -7.55 4.92
CA GLY A 89 21.69 -8.31 5.13
C GLY A 89 20.40 -7.48 5.25
N HIS A 90 20.46 -6.15 5.14
CA HIS A 90 19.27 -5.28 5.22
C HIS A 90 18.62 -5.01 3.86
N CYS A 91 19.06 -5.66 2.80
CA CYS A 91 18.48 -5.52 1.48
C CYS A 91 18.60 -6.83 0.70
N PHE A 92 17.82 -7.01 -0.37
CA PHE A 92 17.88 -8.21 -1.21
C PHE A 92 17.39 -7.93 -2.63
N ASP A 93 17.83 -8.75 -3.59
CA ASP A 93 17.38 -8.64 -4.99
C ASP A 93 15.89 -8.95 -5.11
N ARG A 94 15.16 -8.11 -5.83
CA ARG A 94 13.72 -8.27 -6.07
C ARG A 94 13.36 -9.64 -6.64
N ASN A 95 14.24 -10.22 -7.46
CA ASN A 95 14.02 -11.47 -8.17
C ASN A 95 14.53 -12.68 -7.40
N MET A 96 14.92 -12.52 -6.14
CA MET A 96 15.20 -13.66 -5.27
C MET A 96 13.98 -14.59 -5.24
N ASN A 97 14.20 -15.88 -5.49
CA ASN A 97 13.09 -16.82 -5.66
C ASN A 97 12.38 -17.14 -4.35
N SER A 98 13.09 -17.11 -3.22
CA SER A 98 12.51 -17.41 -1.91
C SER A 98 13.17 -16.59 -0.80
N ILE A 99 12.35 -16.19 0.17
CA ILE A 99 12.79 -15.43 1.35
C ILE A 99 12.20 -16.00 2.64
N PHE A 100 12.90 -15.75 3.75
CA PHE A 100 12.39 -15.95 5.10
C PHE A 100 12.08 -14.60 5.72
N VAL A 101 10.90 -14.52 6.34
CA VAL A 101 10.44 -13.29 6.99
C VAL A 101 9.95 -13.56 8.40
N LYS A 102 10.04 -12.54 9.25
CA LYS A 102 9.21 -12.40 10.45
C LYS A 102 7.97 -11.59 10.10
N GLU A 103 6.85 -11.95 10.72
CA GLU A 103 5.58 -11.24 10.55
C GLU A 103 5.16 -10.54 11.85
N SER A 104 4.57 -9.36 11.73
CA SER A 104 3.92 -8.68 12.85
C SER A 104 2.59 -8.09 12.40
N PRO A 105 1.45 -8.47 13.01
CA PRO A 105 0.15 -7.99 12.58
C PRO A 105 0.01 -6.49 12.84
N ILE A 106 -0.46 -5.74 11.83
CA ILE A 106 -0.84 -4.33 11.96
C ILE A 106 -2.37 -4.23 12.09
N GLY A 107 -3.11 -4.97 11.25
CA GLY A 107 -4.57 -4.97 11.21
C GLY A 107 -5.14 -4.34 9.94
N LYS A 108 -6.42 -3.98 9.97
CA LYS A 108 -7.09 -3.37 8.81
C LYS A 108 -6.57 -1.95 8.56
N ILE A 109 -6.31 -1.62 7.30
CA ILE A 109 -6.00 -0.26 6.86
C ILE A 109 -7.13 0.22 5.94
N ASP A 110 -7.48 1.50 6.09
CA ASP A 110 -8.43 2.19 5.22
C ASP A 110 -7.73 2.55 3.90
N ILE A 111 -8.04 1.80 2.84
CA ILE A 111 -7.45 1.96 1.51
C ILE A 111 -8.55 2.24 0.50
N GLY A 112 -8.46 3.42 -0.11
CA GLY A 112 -9.27 3.80 -1.26
C GLY A 112 -8.50 3.61 -2.58
N PRO A 113 -9.14 3.95 -3.72
CA PRO A 113 -8.61 3.67 -5.05
C PRO A 113 -7.24 4.26 -5.39
N ASP A 114 -7.00 5.48 -4.93
CA ASP A 114 -5.81 6.27 -5.22
C ASP A 114 -5.07 6.70 -3.95
N HIS A 115 -5.48 6.17 -2.78
CA HIS A 115 -4.94 6.60 -1.50
C HIS A 115 -5.09 5.55 -0.40
N LEU A 116 -4.30 5.72 0.66
CA LEU A 116 -4.57 5.10 1.96
C LEU A 116 -4.66 6.16 3.04
N PHE A 117 -5.29 5.78 4.15
CA PHE A 117 -5.27 6.55 5.37
C PHE A 117 -4.56 5.81 6.49
N VAL A 118 -3.64 6.50 7.15
CA VAL A 118 -3.00 6.01 8.38
C VAL A 118 -3.53 6.84 9.55
N LYS A 119 -4.12 6.16 10.54
CA LYS A 119 -4.55 6.79 11.79
C LYS A 119 -3.55 6.46 12.90
N TYR A 120 -2.93 7.48 13.47
CA TYR A 120 -2.00 7.34 14.58
C TYR A 120 -2.11 8.55 15.53
N LEU A 121 -2.00 8.30 16.84
CA LEU A 121 -2.12 9.33 17.89
C LEU A 121 -3.30 10.29 17.68
N GLY A 122 -4.48 9.74 17.38
CA GLY A 122 -5.71 10.53 17.18
C GLY A 122 -5.80 11.33 15.88
N CYS A 123 -4.76 11.35 15.04
CA CYS A 123 -4.77 12.04 13.75
C CYS A 123 -4.80 11.06 12.57
N LYS A 124 -5.52 11.41 11.50
CA LYS A 124 -5.66 10.61 10.27
C LYS A 124 -4.93 11.32 9.12
N GLN A 125 -3.89 10.70 8.57
CA GLN A 125 -3.12 11.22 7.44
C GLN A 125 -3.49 10.46 6.17
N ARG A 126 -3.72 11.19 5.08
CA ARG A 126 -3.92 10.64 3.73
C ARG A 126 -2.58 10.52 3.00
N PHE A 127 -2.40 9.42 2.29
CA PHE A 127 -1.28 9.19 1.39
C PHE A 127 -1.82 8.82 0.02
N SER A 128 -1.41 9.53 -1.02
CA SER A 128 -1.81 9.25 -2.40
C SER A 128 -0.85 8.26 -3.07
N PHE A 129 -1.37 7.46 -3.99
CA PHE A 129 -0.61 6.48 -4.76
C PHE A 129 -0.24 7.03 -6.14
N LYS A 130 1.02 6.87 -6.52
CA LYS A 130 1.50 7.14 -7.88
C LYS A 130 2.23 5.92 -8.43
N LYS A 131 1.64 5.29 -9.44
CA LYS A 131 2.25 4.17 -10.15
C LYS A 131 3.44 4.65 -10.97
N ALA A 132 4.54 3.91 -10.92
CA ALA A 132 5.69 4.02 -11.81
C ALA A 132 5.89 2.68 -12.55
N GLU A 133 6.91 2.61 -13.40
CA GLU A 133 7.24 1.42 -14.19
C GLU A 133 7.38 0.16 -13.31
N ASN A 134 8.18 0.26 -12.23
CA ASN A 134 8.57 -0.89 -11.41
C ASN A 134 8.18 -0.79 -9.93
N TYR A 135 7.52 0.29 -9.51
CA TYR A 135 7.18 0.52 -8.10
C TYR A 135 5.96 1.45 -8.01
N TYR A 136 5.40 1.56 -6.81
CA TYR A 136 4.44 2.59 -6.43
C TYR A 136 5.11 3.57 -5.48
N ALA A 137 4.88 4.85 -5.70
CA ALA A 137 5.18 5.89 -4.72
C ALA A 137 3.92 6.15 -3.88
N VAL A 138 4.05 6.02 -2.57
CA VAL A 138 3.04 6.36 -1.57
C VAL A 138 3.47 7.68 -0.94
N ILE A 139 2.76 8.75 -1.29
CA ILE A 139 3.17 10.12 -1.03
C ILE A 139 2.19 10.72 -0.02
N PRO A 140 2.63 11.23 1.13
CA PRO A 140 1.75 11.94 2.04
C PRO A 140 1.20 13.16 1.32
N ASP A 141 -0.10 13.39 1.46
CA ASP A 141 -0.69 14.67 1.07
C ASP A 141 -0.11 15.80 1.95
N LYS A 142 -0.66 17.02 1.84
CA LYS A 142 -0.29 18.13 2.73
C LYS A 142 -0.23 17.63 4.19
N LYS A 143 0.79 18.11 4.93
CA LYS A 143 1.06 17.66 6.30
C LYS A 143 -0.14 18.00 7.19
N ASN A 144 -0.97 17.01 7.47
CA ASN A 144 -2.16 17.15 8.30
C ASN A 144 -1.88 16.67 9.74
N CYS A 145 -1.00 15.69 9.91
CA CYS A 145 -0.61 15.17 11.22
C CYS A 145 0.80 15.60 11.61
N PHE A 146 1.03 15.91 12.89
CA PHE A 146 2.36 16.34 13.37
C PHE A 146 3.43 15.25 13.18
N TRP A 147 3.03 13.98 13.38
CA TRP A 147 3.84 12.77 13.19
C TRP A 147 4.01 12.39 11.72
N ALA A 148 3.11 12.83 10.85
CA ALA A 148 3.22 12.56 9.42
C ALA A 148 4.41 13.35 8.87
N SER A 149 5.44 12.62 8.50
CA SER A 149 6.62 13.19 7.88
C SER A 149 6.37 13.48 6.39
N LYS A 150 7.21 14.31 5.76
CA LYS A 150 7.20 14.48 4.29
C LYS A 150 7.79 13.27 3.54
N ARG A 151 8.00 12.13 4.21
CA ARG A 151 8.63 10.95 3.62
C ARG A 151 7.70 10.33 2.59
N HIS A 152 8.22 10.08 1.41
CA HIS A 152 7.61 9.23 0.40
C HIS A 152 8.05 7.79 0.67
N PHE A 153 7.13 6.85 0.56
CA PHE A 153 7.46 5.44 0.56
C PHE A 153 7.43 4.93 -0.87
N TYR A 154 8.47 4.24 -1.29
CA TYR A 154 8.55 3.62 -2.60
C TYR A 154 8.53 2.12 -2.37
N VAL A 155 7.54 1.44 -2.93
CA VAL A 155 7.29 0.02 -2.66
C VAL A 155 7.05 -0.71 -3.96
N ALA A 156 7.43 -1.97 -4.01
CA ALA A 156 7.03 -2.83 -5.10
C ALA A 156 6.73 -4.25 -4.66
N ARG A 157 6.02 -4.95 -5.53
CA ARG A 157 5.53 -6.29 -5.26
C ARG A 157 6.68 -7.29 -5.36
N TYR A 158 6.79 -8.13 -4.35
CA TYR A 158 7.61 -9.33 -4.37
C TYR A 158 6.77 -10.49 -4.92
N LEU A 159 7.34 -11.24 -5.86
CA LEU A 159 6.65 -12.30 -6.59
C LEU A 159 7.20 -13.70 -6.29
N GLY A 160 8.30 -13.79 -5.53
CA GLY A 160 8.86 -15.07 -5.11
C GLY A 160 8.09 -15.70 -3.95
N GLU A 161 8.61 -16.82 -3.50
CA GLU A 161 8.08 -17.57 -2.36
C GLU A 161 8.49 -16.92 -1.04
N LEU A 162 7.62 -17.01 -0.04
CA LEU A 162 7.86 -16.46 1.29
C LEU A 162 7.56 -17.57 2.31
N SER A 163 8.53 -17.85 3.18
CA SER A 163 8.32 -18.70 4.36
C SER A 163 8.41 -17.86 5.64
N VAL A 164 7.40 -17.99 6.50
CA VAL A 164 7.37 -17.28 7.78
C VAL A 164 8.22 -18.05 8.79
N LYS A 165 9.00 -17.32 9.59
CA LYS A 165 9.77 -17.83 10.73
C LYS A 165 9.29 -17.12 12.00
N ASP A 166 9.27 -17.88 13.09
CA ASP A 166 8.97 -17.37 14.43
C ASP A 166 10.15 -16.57 15.02
#